data_AF-A0A1H9QM47-F1
#
_entry.id   AF-A0A1H9QM47-F1
#
_cell.length_a   1.000
_cell.length_b   1.000
_cell.length_c   1.000
_cell.angle_alpha   90.00
_cell.angle_beta   90.00
_cell.angle_gamma   90.00
#
_symmetry.space_group_name_H-M   'P 1'
#
loop_
_entity.id
_entity.type
_entity.pdbx_description
1 polymer ?
#
loop_
_entity_poly.entity_id
_entity_poly.type
_entity_poly.pdbx_seq_one_letter_code
_entity_poly.pdbx_strand_id
1 'polypeptide(L)'
;MTSTLTRTAAALAVAALPLIAGATTAQAGDRPSDGRQNYCKHKKHEDGASFQSIAPRDQCDPRDPKPPYKPPTKDPRGDRHDEHGTYDPAKYKDKKHEEPRHEDSRHHYPRHEDPRHKPPRHEPPKHHRHHDDGYKHHHKRHHKVATDPWNEVRTATAAFFSVAAAERAGYARPPAGVPLHGCIAQDPNSNKAPAMGFHWINMKLVDAKVEATKPEALVYEPNKDGKLDFVAVEYVVPKDAWEKAGNLTPPKLNGVEFMLTTSPNRYKIPAFYSLHAWIWKSNPDGINEPFNPRVSCVYAGLIK
;
A
#
# COMPACT_ATOMS: atom_id res chain seq x y z
N MET A 1 17.18 -23.01 -65.42
CA MET A 1 18.33 -23.09 -64.50
C MET A 1 18.76 -21.67 -64.17
N THR A 2 18.78 -21.35 -62.87
CA THR A 2 19.52 -20.26 -62.18
C THR A 2 19.50 -18.85 -62.78
N SER A 3 18.75 -17.93 -62.15
CA SER A 3 19.08 -16.50 -62.15
C SER A 3 19.38 -16.07 -60.71
N THR A 4 20.67 -15.87 -60.45
CA THR A 4 21.25 -15.24 -59.27
C THR A 4 20.98 -13.74 -59.30
N LEU A 5 20.36 -13.20 -58.24
CA LEU A 5 20.39 -11.78 -57.95
C LEU A 5 20.88 -11.54 -56.52
N THR A 6 21.85 -10.65 -56.50
CA THR A 6 22.87 -10.38 -55.48
C THR A 6 22.29 -9.63 -54.30
N ARG A 7 22.74 -10.00 -53.09
CA ARG A 7 22.51 -9.25 -51.85
C ARG A 7 23.32 -7.95 -51.87
N THR A 8 22.66 -6.81 -51.65
CA THR A 8 23.32 -5.56 -51.26
C THR A 8 23.03 -5.31 -49.79
N ALA A 9 24.06 -5.47 -48.96
CA ALA A 9 24.03 -5.06 -47.55
C ALA A 9 24.47 -3.61 -47.46
N ALA A 10 23.59 -2.71 -47.01
CA ALA A 10 23.95 -1.36 -46.63
C ALA A 10 24.20 -1.33 -45.11
N ALA A 11 25.46 -1.12 -44.74
CA ALA A 11 25.88 -0.86 -43.37
C ALA A 11 25.45 0.57 -42.99
N LEU A 12 24.67 0.71 -41.91
CA LEU A 12 24.39 2.00 -41.29
C LEU A 12 25.38 2.21 -40.15
N ALA A 13 26.20 3.26 -40.31
CA ALA A 13 27.21 3.71 -39.37
C ALA A 13 26.59 4.23 -38.07
N VAL A 14 27.15 3.79 -36.95
CA VAL A 14 26.89 4.31 -35.60
C VAL A 14 27.72 5.58 -35.43
N ALA A 15 27.06 6.73 -35.31
CA ALA A 15 27.70 7.99 -34.93
C ALA A 15 27.79 8.08 -33.40
N ALA A 16 29.03 8.18 -32.91
CA ALA A 16 29.36 8.41 -31.51
C ALA A 16 29.10 9.87 -31.10
N LEU A 17 28.48 10.08 -29.94
CA LEU A 17 28.32 11.39 -29.29
C LEU A 17 29.46 11.64 -28.30
N PRO A 18 29.99 12.87 -28.19
CA PRO A 18 31.11 13.18 -27.30
C PRO A 18 30.68 13.31 -25.83
N LEU A 19 31.49 12.70 -24.96
CA LEU A 19 31.52 12.88 -23.51
C LEU A 19 31.94 14.32 -23.17
N ILE A 20 31.09 15.04 -22.44
CA ILE A 20 31.49 16.28 -21.76
C ILE A 20 31.73 15.96 -20.29
N ALA A 21 33.00 16.03 -19.90
CA ALA A 21 33.45 16.03 -18.51
C ALA A 21 33.16 17.40 -17.89
N GLY A 22 32.38 17.43 -16.79
CA GLY A 22 32.15 18.60 -15.96
C GLY A 22 32.73 18.35 -14.57
N ALA A 23 33.69 19.19 -14.18
CA ALA A 23 34.51 19.08 -12.98
C ALA A 23 33.72 19.24 -11.67
N THR A 24 34.22 18.56 -10.65
CA THR A 24 33.86 18.67 -9.24
C THR A 24 34.31 20.00 -8.64
N THR A 25 33.41 20.69 -7.95
CA THR A 25 33.76 21.62 -6.86
C THR A 25 33.00 21.20 -5.61
N ALA A 26 33.75 20.70 -4.64
CA ALA A 26 33.29 20.49 -3.27
C ALA A 26 33.10 21.86 -2.59
N GLN A 27 31.98 22.04 -1.90
CA GLN A 27 31.83 23.12 -0.92
C GLN A 27 31.31 22.52 0.38
N ALA A 28 32.03 22.85 1.45
CA ALA A 28 31.87 22.31 2.79
C ALA A 28 30.72 22.98 3.55
N GLY A 29 30.01 22.17 4.35
CA GLY A 29 29.51 22.53 5.66
C GLY A 29 28.22 23.34 5.73
N ASP A 30 27.10 22.66 5.99
CA ASP A 30 26.04 23.21 6.84
C ASP A 30 25.40 22.09 7.69
N ARG A 31 25.22 22.39 8.97
CA ARG A 31 24.68 21.48 10.01
C ARG A 31 23.22 21.07 9.68
N PRO A 32 22.77 19.87 10.08
CA PRO A 32 21.39 19.44 9.80
C PRO A 32 20.42 20.27 10.64
N SER A 33 19.54 21.00 9.96
CA SER A 33 18.42 21.70 10.58
C SER A 33 17.35 20.69 11.02
N ASP A 34 17.08 20.72 12.31
CA ASP A 34 15.99 20.11 13.06
C ASP A 34 14.67 19.93 12.27
N GLY A 35 14.29 18.68 12.02
CA GLY A 35 12.96 18.10 12.27
C GLY A 35 11.68 18.75 11.71
N ARG A 36 11.74 19.74 10.83
CA ARG A 36 10.55 20.48 10.40
C ARG A 36 9.84 19.83 9.20
N GLN A 37 8.54 19.61 9.37
CA GLN A 37 7.58 19.04 8.43
C GLN A 37 7.68 19.68 7.02
N ASN A 38 7.75 18.84 5.97
CA ASN A 38 8.11 19.23 4.58
C ASN A 38 6.93 19.34 3.60
N TYR A 39 5.69 19.49 4.08
CA TYR A 39 4.50 19.55 3.22
C TYR A 39 3.52 20.64 3.65
N CYS A 40 2.81 21.23 2.69
CA CYS A 40 1.69 22.16 2.91
C CYS A 40 0.39 21.61 2.32
N LYS A 41 -0.75 22.00 2.91
CA LYS A 41 -2.08 21.69 2.37
C LYS A 41 -2.58 22.88 1.57
N HIS A 42 -2.83 22.71 0.27
CA HIS A 42 -3.55 23.73 -0.49
C HIS A 42 -5.06 23.55 -0.32
N LYS A 43 -5.75 24.68 -0.17
CA LYS A 43 -7.21 24.74 -0.23
C LYS A 43 -7.60 25.62 -1.41
N LYS A 44 -7.73 25.03 -2.60
CA LYS A 44 -8.31 25.75 -3.74
C LYS A 44 -9.83 25.83 -3.55
N HIS A 45 -10.35 27.03 -3.74
CA HIS A 45 -11.78 27.29 -3.92
C HIS A 45 -11.97 27.68 -5.38
N GLU A 46 -12.33 26.70 -6.21
CA GLU A 46 -12.86 26.94 -7.55
C GLU A 46 -14.23 26.25 -7.61
N ASP A 47 -15.26 27.01 -7.98
CA ASP A 47 -16.62 26.55 -8.27
C ASP A 47 -17.27 25.62 -7.22
N GLY A 48 -17.15 25.99 -5.94
CA GLY A 48 -17.93 25.36 -4.86
C GLY A 48 -17.46 23.98 -4.41
N ALA A 49 -16.36 23.45 -4.95
CA ALA A 49 -15.73 22.22 -4.49
C ALA A 49 -14.40 22.51 -3.77
N SER A 50 -14.21 21.96 -2.56
CA SER A 50 -12.93 22.03 -1.85
C SER A 50 -12.13 20.74 -2.10
N PHE A 51 -10.97 20.85 -2.73
CA PHE A 51 -10.02 19.76 -2.86
C PHE A 51 -8.82 19.99 -1.94
N GLN A 52 -8.42 18.97 -1.19
CA GLN A 52 -7.17 18.98 -0.41
C GLN A 52 -6.08 18.34 -1.26
N SER A 53 -5.06 19.10 -1.65
CA SER A 53 -3.83 18.57 -2.23
C SER A 53 -2.66 18.82 -1.28
N ILE A 54 -1.72 17.87 -1.27
CA ILE A 54 -0.47 17.95 -0.51
C ILE A 54 0.65 18.29 -1.48
N ALA A 55 1.37 19.39 -1.24
CA ALA A 55 2.51 19.81 -2.06
C ALA A 55 3.82 19.86 -1.25
N PRO A 56 4.98 19.62 -1.88
CA PRO A 56 6.28 19.78 -1.24
C PRO A 56 6.62 21.27 -1.00
N ARG A 57 7.53 21.54 -0.05
CA ARG A 57 7.82 22.90 0.46
C ARG A 57 8.23 23.93 -0.59
N ASP A 58 8.87 23.51 -1.66
CA ASP A 58 9.31 24.34 -2.79
C ASP A 58 8.14 24.83 -3.67
N GLN A 59 6.93 24.31 -3.42
CA GLN A 59 5.70 24.63 -4.16
C GLN A 59 4.64 25.31 -3.26
N CYS A 60 4.94 25.58 -1.98
CA CYS A 60 4.00 26.24 -1.07
C CYS A 60 3.94 27.75 -1.32
N ASP A 61 2.73 28.33 -1.38
CA ASP A 61 2.54 29.77 -1.28
C ASP A 61 2.82 30.19 0.19
N PRO A 62 3.57 31.26 0.47
CA PRO A 62 3.79 31.76 1.82
C PRO A 62 2.51 32.03 2.63
N ARG A 63 1.36 32.16 1.95
CA ARG A 63 0.03 32.39 2.54
C ARG A 63 -0.74 31.10 2.88
N ASP A 64 -0.23 29.93 2.49
CA ASP A 64 -0.89 28.66 2.80
C ASP A 64 -0.86 28.37 4.32
N PRO A 65 -2.00 27.94 4.90
CA PRO A 65 -2.05 27.63 6.33
C PRO A 65 -1.16 26.42 6.64
N LYS A 66 -0.22 26.60 7.58
CA LYS A 66 0.59 25.51 8.11
C LYS A 66 -0.34 24.47 8.76
N PRO A 67 -0.11 23.16 8.56
CA PRO A 67 -0.87 22.14 9.27
C PRO A 67 -0.70 22.34 10.79
N PRO A 68 -1.76 22.12 11.59
CA PRO A 68 -1.64 22.22 13.03
C PRO A 68 -0.65 21.17 13.53
N TYR A 69 0.32 21.61 14.32
CA TYR A 69 1.25 20.74 15.02
C TYR A 69 0.47 19.79 15.94
N LYS A 70 0.49 18.48 15.64
CA LYS A 70 0.05 17.45 16.57
C LYS A 70 1.28 16.95 17.34
N PRO A 71 1.39 17.22 18.66
CA PRO A 71 2.42 16.57 19.46
C PRO A 71 2.19 15.04 19.44
N PRO A 72 3.26 14.24 19.51
CA PRO A 72 3.13 12.79 19.58
C PRO A 72 2.26 12.40 20.78
N THR A 73 1.16 11.70 20.52
CA THR A 73 0.36 11.07 21.56
C THR A 73 1.19 9.98 22.20
N LYS A 74 1.38 10.03 23.53
CA LYS A 74 2.05 8.98 24.31
C LYS A 74 1.41 7.62 23.98
N ASP A 75 2.23 6.62 23.62
CA ASP A 75 1.82 5.22 23.52
C ASP A 75 1.23 4.78 24.88
N PRO A 76 0.07 4.10 24.93
CA PRO A 76 -0.49 3.56 26.17
C PRO A 76 0.32 2.41 26.78
N ARG A 77 1.49 2.05 26.25
CA ARG A 77 2.43 1.11 26.86
C ARG A 77 3.68 1.86 27.32
N GLY A 78 3.69 2.20 28.60
CA GLY A 78 4.70 3.04 29.24
C GLY A 78 6.07 2.39 29.40
N ASP A 79 6.78 2.17 28.30
CA ASP A 79 8.19 1.76 28.34
C ASP A 79 9.10 2.97 28.10
N ARG A 80 9.81 3.35 29.16
CA ARG A 80 10.93 4.31 29.10
C ARG A 80 12.09 3.62 28.39
N HIS A 81 12.56 4.22 27.30
CA HIS A 81 13.89 3.94 26.76
C HIS A 81 14.81 5.10 27.11
N ASP A 82 15.84 4.78 27.88
CA ASP A 82 16.93 5.67 28.23
C ASP A 82 17.75 5.97 26.96
N GLU A 83 18.14 7.23 26.77
CA GLU A 83 19.14 7.58 25.75
C GLU A 83 20.46 6.85 26.05
N HIS A 84 21.17 6.44 25.00
CA HIS A 84 22.37 5.58 24.99
C HIS A 84 22.06 4.08 24.90
N GLY A 85 21.77 3.63 23.68
CA GLY A 85 21.66 2.22 23.35
C GLY A 85 22.96 1.45 23.58
N THR A 86 22.92 0.50 24.50
CA THR A 86 23.75 -0.70 24.51
C THR A 86 22.85 -1.90 24.83
N TYR A 87 22.89 -2.92 23.97
CA TYR A 87 22.14 -4.17 24.13
C TYR A 87 22.97 -5.14 24.96
N ASP A 88 22.48 -5.50 26.15
CA ASP A 88 23.10 -6.50 27.04
C ASP A 88 22.31 -7.83 26.99
N PRO A 89 22.85 -8.87 26.33
CA PRO A 89 22.19 -10.17 26.24
C PRO A 89 22.24 -10.99 27.54
N ALA A 90 22.86 -10.51 28.62
CA ALA A 90 22.99 -11.27 29.88
C ALA A 90 21.77 -11.19 30.81
N LYS A 91 20.75 -10.37 30.50
CA LYS A 91 19.55 -10.19 31.37
C LYS A 91 18.39 -11.17 31.12
N TYR A 92 18.48 -12.06 30.13
CA TYR A 92 17.45 -13.08 29.90
C TYR A 92 18.08 -14.48 29.99
N LYS A 93 18.19 -14.99 31.22
CA LYS A 93 18.30 -16.42 31.48
C LYS A 93 17.13 -16.88 32.35
N ASP A 94 16.62 -18.04 31.96
CA ASP A 94 15.76 -18.95 32.70
C ASP A 94 14.30 -18.54 32.93
N LYS A 95 13.40 -19.06 32.08
CA LYS A 95 12.33 -19.98 32.51
C LYS A 95 12.03 -21.00 31.40
N LYS A 96 12.44 -22.25 31.64
CA LYS A 96 11.92 -23.44 30.95
C LYS A 96 10.41 -23.50 31.16
N HIS A 97 9.65 -23.66 30.09
CA HIS A 97 8.39 -24.39 30.13
C HIS A 97 8.53 -25.57 29.19
N GLU A 98 8.59 -26.76 29.79
CA GLU A 98 8.54 -28.05 29.13
C GLU A 98 7.21 -28.23 28.40
N GLU A 99 7.28 -28.71 27.16
CA GLU A 99 6.17 -29.27 26.40
C GLU A 99 5.62 -30.53 27.10
N PRO A 100 4.29 -30.72 27.19
CA PRO A 100 3.75 -32.05 27.46
C PRO A 100 3.62 -32.83 26.15
N ARG A 101 4.30 -33.98 26.12
CA ARG A 101 4.13 -35.05 25.13
C ARG A 101 2.67 -35.44 24.97
N HIS A 102 2.27 -35.65 23.72
CA HIS A 102 1.10 -36.45 23.37
C HIS A 102 1.31 -37.90 23.78
N GLU A 103 0.36 -38.47 24.53
CA GLU A 103 0.18 -39.91 24.63
C GLU A 103 -1.32 -40.25 24.65
N ASP A 104 -1.67 -41.24 23.84
CA ASP A 104 -2.99 -41.75 23.48
C ASP A 104 -3.66 -42.52 24.63
N SER A 105 -4.97 -42.38 24.83
CA SER A 105 -5.92 -43.52 24.92
C SER A 105 -7.30 -43.14 25.48
N ARG A 106 -8.31 -43.47 24.67
CA ARG A 106 -9.74 -43.61 24.97
C ARG A 106 -10.00 -44.20 26.37
N HIS A 107 -10.82 -43.56 27.22
CA HIS A 107 -11.70 -44.25 28.17
C HIS A 107 -12.94 -43.41 28.57
N HIS A 108 -14.11 -44.00 28.26
CA HIS A 108 -15.43 -43.88 28.89
C HIS A 108 -15.56 -42.98 30.15
N TYR A 109 -16.44 -42.00 30.09
CA TYR A 109 -17.11 -41.46 31.28
C TYR A 109 -18.41 -42.23 31.54
N PRO A 110 -18.64 -42.81 32.72
CA PRO A 110 -19.95 -43.28 33.13
C PRO A 110 -20.87 -42.10 33.45
N ARG A 111 -22.09 -42.13 32.91
CA ARG A 111 -23.18 -41.25 33.32
C ARG A 111 -23.58 -41.60 34.75
N HIS A 112 -23.27 -40.73 35.70
CA HIS A 112 -23.88 -40.77 37.03
C HIS A 112 -25.27 -40.15 36.96
N GLU A 113 -26.30 -40.98 36.96
CA GLU A 113 -27.69 -40.55 37.20
C GLU A 113 -27.89 -40.44 38.73
N ASP A 114 -28.06 -39.21 39.23
CA ASP A 114 -28.41 -38.95 40.63
C ASP A 114 -29.93 -39.23 40.85
N PRO A 115 -30.31 -40.22 41.68
CA PRO A 115 -31.71 -40.57 41.92
C PRO A 115 -32.52 -39.51 42.69
N ARG A 116 -31.93 -38.36 43.07
CA ARG A 116 -32.59 -37.34 43.90
C ARG A 116 -32.93 -36.05 43.17
N HIS A 117 -32.74 -35.97 41.85
CA HIS A 117 -33.16 -34.81 41.07
C HIS A 117 -34.60 -34.99 40.55
N LYS A 118 -35.58 -34.40 41.26
CA LYS A 118 -36.95 -34.26 40.73
C LYS A 118 -36.97 -33.10 39.73
N PRO A 119 -37.35 -33.29 38.46
CA PRO A 119 -37.51 -32.19 37.53
C PRO A 119 -38.63 -31.25 38.00
N PRO A 120 -38.50 -29.93 37.86
CA PRO A 120 -39.55 -28.99 38.23
C PRO A 120 -40.80 -29.23 37.37
N ARG A 121 -41.97 -29.28 38.02
CA ARG A 121 -43.25 -29.37 37.34
C ARG A 121 -43.53 -28.06 36.62
N HIS A 122 -43.65 -28.09 35.30
CA HIS A 122 -44.19 -26.98 34.53
C HIS A 122 -45.72 -26.94 34.73
N GLU A 123 -46.20 -25.93 35.46
CA GLU A 123 -47.60 -25.53 35.38
C GLU A 123 -47.82 -24.72 34.09
N PRO A 124 -48.85 -25.02 33.28
CA PRO A 124 -49.17 -24.23 32.10
C PRO A 124 -49.70 -22.85 32.51
N PRO A 125 -49.23 -21.75 31.89
CA PRO A 125 -49.76 -20.42 32.16
C PRO A 125 -51.24 -20.31 31.74
N LYS A 126 -52.04 -19.69 32.61
CA LYS A 126 -53.46 -19.38 32.37
C LYS A 126 -53.60 -18.45 31.17
N HIS A 127 -54.41 -18.83 30.18
CA HIS A 127 -54.76 -17.98 29.04
C HIS A 127 -55.59 -16.78 29.50
N HIS A 128 -54.96 -15.60 29.58
CA HIS A 128 -55.68 -14.33 29.53
C HIS A 128 -55.79 -13.90 28.07
N ARG A 129 -57.04 -13.84 27.60
CA ARG A 129 -57.44 -13.36 26.27
C ARG A 129 -57.25 -11.84 26.26
N HIS A 130 -56.17 -11.35 25.67
CA HIS A 130 -55.98 -9.93 25.40
C HIS A 130 -56.09 -9.66 23.90
N HIS A 131 -57.01 -8.73 23.63
CA HIS A 131 -57.30 -7.98 22.42
C HIS A 131 -56.23 -7.97 21.31
N ASP A 132 -56.73 -8.19 20.10
CA ASP A 132 -56.11 -7.80 18.84
C ASP A 132 -55.77 -6.31 18.85
N ASP A 133 -54.48 -5.98 18.93
CA ASP A 133 -53.95 -4.66 18.59
C ASP A 133 -52.55 -4.79 17.97
N GLY A 134 -52.49 -4.65 16.64
CA GLY A 134 -51.32 -4.17 15.92
C GLY A 134 -50.09 -5.07 15.91
N TYR A 135 -50.06 -6.05 15.00
CA TYR A 135 -48.82 -6.69 14.58
C TYR A 135 -47.90 -5.65 13.91
N LYS A 136 -47.03 -5.01 14.69
CA LYS A 136 -45.93 -4.21 14.16
C LYS A 136 -44.95 -5.18 13.52
N HIS A 137 -45.04 -5.31 12.19
CA HIS A 137 -43.99 -5.92 11.41
C HIS A 137 -42.68 -5.18 11.69
N HIS A 138 -41.80 -5.81 12.46
CA HIS A 138 -40.41 -5.40 12.53
C HIS A 138 -39.82 -5.62 11.14
N HIS A 139 -39.79 -4.56 10.32
CA HIS A 139 -38.93 -4.54 9.15
C HIS A 139 -37.51 -4.81 9.67
N LYS A 140 -37.00 -6.02 9.43
CA LYS A 140 -35.57 -6.28 9.44
C LYS A 140 -34.98 -5.19 8.58
N ARG A 141 -34.32 -4.21 9.20
CA ARG A 141 -33.47 -3.28 8.46
C ARG A 141 -32.45 -4.19 7.81
N HIS A 142 -32.59 -4.40 6.50
CA HIS A 142 -31.52 -4.88 5.69
C HIS A 142 -30.45 -3.81 5.80
N HIS A 143 -29.58 -3.93 6.80
CA HIS A 143 -28.29 -3.25 6.76
C HIS A 143 -27.69 -3.71 5.45
N LYS A 144 -27.71 -2.83 4.44
CA LYS A 144 -26.90 -3.01 3.24
C LYS A 144 -25.49 -3.15 3.78
N VAL A 145 -24.98 -4.38 3.85
CA VAL A 145 -23.57 -4.60 4.07
C VAL A 145 -22.92 -3.87 2.91
N ALA A 146 -22.24 -2.75 3.20
CA ALA A 146 -21.49 -2.05 2.18
C ALA A 146 -20.47 -3.07 1.64
N THR A 147 -20.62 -3.42 0.37
CA THR A 147 -19.69 -4.32 -0.31
C THR A 147 -18.34 -3.64 -0.35
N ASP A 148 -17.28 -4.29 0.15
CA ASP A 148 -15.91 -3.79 0.01
C ASP A 148 -15.63 -3.56 -1.48
N PRO A 149 -15.45 -2.31 -1.95
CA PRO A 149 -15.25 -2.03 -3.36
C PRO A 149 -13.96 -2.63 -3.91
N TRP A 150 -13.05 -3.09 -3.04
CA TRP A 150 -11.77 -3.69 -3.42
C TRP A 150 -11.79 -5.22 -3.44
N ASN A 151 -12.92 -5.86 -3.16
CA ASN A 151 -12.99 -7.33 -3.05
C ASN A 151 -12.61 -8.05 -4.35
N GLU A 152 -12.99 -7.52 -5.52
CA GLU A 152 -12.59 -8.09 -6.81
C GLU A 152 -11.08 -7.98 -7.04
N VAL A 153 -10.48 -6.87 -6.65
CA VAL A 153 -9.04 -6.62 -6.78
C VAL A 153 -8.25 -7.56 -5.89
N ARG A 154 -8.71 -7.79 -4.66
CA ARG A 154 -8.14 -8.81 -3.76
C ARG A 154 -8.17 -10.19 -4.40
N THR A 155 -9.32 -10.56 -4.96
CA THR A 155 -9.49 -11.87 -5.61
C THR A 155 -8.54 -12.03 -6.80
N ALA A 156 -8.45 -11.01 -7.67
CA ALA A 156 -7.62 -11.03 -8.86
C ALA A 156 -6.11 -11.04 -8.56
N THR A 157 -5.69 -10.47 -7.43
CA THR A 157 -4.27 -10.25 -7.13
C THR A 157 -3.73 -11.17 -6.03
N ALA A 158 -4.55 -12.03 -5.43
CA ALA A 158 -4.14 -12.95 -4.36
C ALA A 158 -2.97 -13.88 -4.75
N ALA A 159 -2.80 -14.21 -6.03
CA ALA A 159 -1.67 -15.01 -6.48
C ALA A 159 -0.30 -14.29 -6.33
N PHE A 160 -0.30 -12.94 -6.23
CA PHE A 160 0.89 -12.12 -6.27
C PHE A 160 1.59 -11.90 -4.92
N PHE A 161 1.13 -12.56 -3.86
CA PHE A 161 1.99 -12.80 -2.69
C PHE A 161 3.29 -13.53 -3.09
N SER A 162 3.28 -14.27 -4.20
CA SER A 162 4.49 -14.79 -4.83
C SER A 162 5.00 -13.83 -5.92
N VAL A 163 6.18 -13.25 -5.71
CA VAL A 163 6.86 -12.43 -6.74
C VAL A 163 7.07 -13.22 -8.03
N ALA A 164 7.41 -14.51 -7.94
CA ALA A 164 7.55 -15.36 -9.12
C ALA A 164 6.24 -15.53 -9.90
N ALA A 165 5.08 -15.51 -9.23
CA ALA A 165 3.78 -15.51 -9.91
C ALA A 165 3.50 -14.18 -10.61
N ALA A 166 3.88 -13.06 -9.98
CA ALA A 166 3.82 -11.73 -10.60
C ALA A 166 4.69 -11.66 -11.87
N GLU A 167 5.92 -12.17 -11.79
CA GLU A 167 6.85 -12.22 -12.93
C GLU A 167 6.33 -13.07 -14.08
N ARG A 168 5.76 -14.25 -13.79
CA ARG A 168 5.08 -15.07 -14.82
C ARG A 168 3.86 -14.38 -15.42
N ALA A 169 3.19 -13.51 -14.67
CA ALA A 169 2.09 -12.69 -15.15
C ALA A 169 2.54 -11.43 -15.92
N GLY A 170 3.85 -11.21 -16.04
CA GLY A 170 4.43 -10.11 -16.83
C GLY A 170 4.75 -8.84 -16.02
N TYR A 171 4.63 -8.87 -14.70
CA TYR A 171 5.09 -7.78 -13.84
C TYR A 171 6.58 -7.94 -13.57
N ALA A 172 7.35 -6.89 -13.77
CA ALA A 172 8.79 -6.94 -13.57
C ALA A 172 9.29 -5.76 -12.76
N ARG A 173 10.38 -5.97 -12.02
CA ARG A 173 11.13 -4.88 -11.42
C ARG A 173 11.72 -4.01 -12.54
N PRO A 174 11.58 -2.68 -12.50
CA PRO A 174 12.28 -1.78 -13.42
C PRO A 174 13.79 -2.04 -13.43
N PRO A 175 14.49 -1.79 -14.54
CA PRO A 175 15.92 -2.08 -14.66
C PRO A 175 16.77 -1.25 -13.67
N ALA A 176 17.94 -1.76 -13.28
CA ALA A 176 18.84 -1.01 -12.41
C ALA A 176 19.23 0.35 -13.05
N GLY A 177 19.40 1.37 -12.20
CA GLY A 177 19.81 2.71 -12.62
C GLY A 177 18.68 3.70 -12.95
N VAL A 178 17.42 3.24 -13.01
CA VAL A 178 16.26 4.16 -13.07
C VAL A 178 15.67 4.41 -11.67
N PRO A 179 15.08 5.59 -11.40
CA PRO A 179 14.53 5.91 -10.07
C PRO A 179 13.52 4.88 -9.54
N LEU A 180 12.69 4.32 -10.43
CA LEU A 180 11.67 3.33 -10.07
C LEU A 180 12.21 1.94 -9.71
N HIS A 181 13.51 1.68 -9.90
CA HIS A 181 14.14 0.41 -9.52
C HIS A 181 14.21 0.21 -8.00
N GLY A 182 14.32 1.31 -7.26
CA GLY A 182 14.49 1.33 -5.82
C GLY A 182 13.17 1.27 -5.05
N CYS A 183 13.28 1.01 -3.75
CA CYS A 183 12.17 1.18 -2.82
C CYS A 183 11.87 2.67 -2.69
N ILE A 184 10.62 3.06 -2.91
CA ILE A 184 10.23 4.46 -2.95
C ILE A 184 9.72 4.91 -1.59
N ALA A 185 10.51 5.72 -0.89
CA ALA A 185 10.11 6.42 0.32
C ALA A 185 9.50 7.80 0.00
N GLN A 186 8.71 8.31 0.93
CA GLN A 186 8.14 9.66 0.86
C GLN A 186 9.26 10.71 0.83
N ASP A 187 10.17 10.62 1.80
CA ASP A 187 11.43 11.35 1.77
C ASP A 187 12.49 10.49 1.05
N PRO A 188 13.00 10.90 -0.12
CA PRO A 188 14.01 10.13 -0.86
C PRO A 188 15.34 10.00 -0.09
N ASN A 189 15.57 10.83 0.93
CA ASN A 189 16.78 10.81 1.74
C ASN A 189 16.62 10.00 3.05
N SER A 190 15.43 9.43 3.30
CA SER A 190 15.15 8.69 4.53
C SER A 190 14.41 7.40 4.25
N ASN A 191 15.08 6.27 4.49
CA ASN A 191 14.48 4.94 4.41
C ASN A 191 13.50 4.63 5.57
N LYS A 192 13.42 5.52 6.57
CA LYS A 192 12.50 5.44 7.72
C LYS A 192 11.20 6.23 7.50
N ALA A 193 11.12 7.06 6.47
CA ALA A 193 9.90 7.76 6.13
C ALA A 193 8.80 6.77 5.68
N PRO A 194 7.51 7.17 5.72
CA PRO A 194 6.44 6.43 5.06
C PRO A 194 6.83 6.09 3.62
N ALA A 195 6.44 4.93 3.14
CA ALA A 195 6.89 4.45 1.83
C ALA A 195 5.74 3.93 0.98
N MET A 196 6.00 3.93 -0.33
CA MET A 196 5.21 3.17 -1.31
C MET A 196 5.76 1.75 -1.38
N GLY A 197 7.08 1.58 -1.41
CA GLY A 197 7.72 0.28 -1.55
C GLY A 197 8.35 0.10 -2.93
N PHE A 198 8.60 -1.14 -3.33
CA PHE A 198 9.03 -1.49 -4.68
C PHE A 198 7.82 -1.72 -5.60
N HIS A 199 7.96 -1.30 -6.86
CA HIS A 199 6.92 -1.45 -7.87
C HIS A 199 7.36 -2.50 -8.88
N TRP A 200 6.64 -3.61 -8.93
CA TRP A 200 6.71 -4.57 -10.02
C TRP A 200 5.66 -4.17 -11.04
N ILE A 201 6.10 -3.73 -12.22
CA ILE A 201 5.26 -3.05 -13.20
C ILE A 201 5.02 -3.97 -14.39
N ASN A 202 3.77 -4.05 -14.84
CA ASN A 202 3.43 -4.69 -16.11
C ASN A 202 3.28 -3.62 -17.20
N MET A 203 4.36 -3.40 -17.95
CA MET A 203 4.39 -2.37 -18.99
C MET A 203 3.38 -2.56 -20.12
N LYS A 204 2.76 -3.76 -20.25
CA LYS A 204 1.69 -4.00 -21.23
C LYS A 204 0.34 -3.45 -20.78
N LEU A 205 0.17 -3.19 -19.48
CA LEU A 205 -1.03 -2.63 -18.89
C LEU A 205 -0.94 -1.10 -18.75
N VAL A 206 0.26 -0.52 -18.82
CA VAL A 206 0.46 0.93 -18.75
C VAL A 206 -0.03 1.58 -20.05
N ASP A 207 -1.34 1.81 -20.10
CA ASP A 207 -2.06 2.36 -21.24
C ASP A 207 -3.16 3.35 -20.78
N ALA A 208 -4.11 3.67 -21.66
CA ALA A 208 -5.20 4.59 -21.38
C ALA A 208 -6.46 3.91 -20.82
N LYS A 209 -6.34 2.73 -20.20
CA LYS A 209 -7.45 1.99 -19.60
C LYS A 209 -7.27 1.89 -18.09
N VAL A 210 -8.41 1.71 -17.41
CA VAL A 210 -8.43 1.42 -15.97
C VAL A 210 -9.28 0.17 -15.78
N GLU A 211 -8.62 -0.93 -15.43
CA GLU A 211 -9.24 -2.22 -15.20
C GLU A 211 -8.96 -2.70 -13.78
N ALA A 212 -9.97 -2.73 -12.90
CA ALA A 212 -9.82 -3.05 -11.48
C ALA A 212 -9.08 -4.36 -11.19
N THR A 213 -9.22 -5.36 -12.06
CA THR A 213 -8.60 -6.68 -11.87
C THR A 213 -7.22 -6.80 -12.50
N LYS A 214 -6.71 -5.72 -13.12
CA LYS A 214 -5.43 -5.68 -13.83
C LYS A 214 -4.68 -4.39 -13.48
N PRO A 215 -4.22 -4.24 -12.22
CA PRO A 215 -3.42 -3.07 -11.85
C PRO A 215 -2.13 -3.00 -12.67
N GLU A 216 -1.65 -1.80 -12.99
CA GLU A 216 -0.42 -1.63 -13.74
C GLU A 216 0.83 -1.95 -12.90
N ALA A 217 0.75 -1.81 -11.58
CA ALA A 217 1.83 -2.12 -10.67
C ALA A 217 1.37 -2.88 -9.42
N LEU A 218 2.25 -3.79 -9.00
CA LEU A 218 2.18 -4.53 -7.74
C LEU A 218 3.21 -3.95 -6.79
N VAL A 219 2.80 -3.70 -5.55
CA VAL A 219 3.61 -2.98 -4.57
C VAL A 219 4.09 -3.93 -3.48
N TYR A 220 5.41 -3.97 -3.29
CA TYR A 220 6.06 -4.85 -2.34
C TYR A 220 6.89 -4.09 -1.30
N GLU A 221 6.79 -4.50 -0.04
CA GLU A 221 7.61 -3.99 1.06
C GLU A 221 8.80 -4.93 1.31
N PRO A 222 10.04 -4.42 1.42
CA PRO A 222 11.16 -5.23 1.85
C PRO A 222 11.08 -5.53 3.34
N ASN A 223 11.30 -6.79 3.72
CA ASN A 223 11.38 -7.19 5.12
C ASN A 223 12.80 -7.53 5.56
N LYS A 224 12.96 -7.72 6.87
CA LYS A 224 14.25 -7.98 7.54
C LYS A 224 14.96 -9.25 7.06
N ASP A 225 14.23 -10.18 6.45
CA ASP A 225 14.78 -11.45 5.96
C ASP A 225 15.24 -11.35 4.49
N GLY A 226 15.22 -10.14 3.91
CA GLY A 226 15.56 -9.90 2.51
C GLY A 226 14.50 -10.39 1.53
N LYS A 227 13.26 -10.55 1.99
CA LYS A 227 12.11 -10.93 1.17
C LYS A 227 11.20 -9.74 0.90
N LEU A 228 10.29 -9.93 -0.05
CA LEU A 228 9.29 -8.95 -0.45
C LEU A 228 7.91 -9.40 -0.01
N ASP A 229 7.25 -8.57 0.79
CA ASP A 229 5.86 -8.77 1.22
C ASP A 229 4.93 -7.99 0.30
N PHE A 230 3.91 -8.64 -0.25
CA PHE A 230 2.92 -7.99 -1.12
C PHE A 230 1.94 -7.16 -0.27
N VAL A 231 1.91 -5.85 -0.49
CA VAL A 231 1.24 -4.91 0.43
C VAL A 231 0.14 -4.07 -0.23
N ALA A 232 0.22 -3.82 -1.53
CA ALA A 232 -0.74 -2.99 -2.24
C ALA A 232 -0.69 -3.22 -3.75
N VAL A 233 -1.62 -2.59 -4.46
CA VAL A 233 -1.57 -2.43 -5.91
C VAL A 233 -1.60 -0.95 -6.25
N GLU A 234 -1.10 -0.60 -7.42
CA GLU A 234 -1.17 0.76 -7.95
C GLU A 234 -1.66 0.71 -9.39
N TYR A 235 -2.54 1.65 -9.73
CA TYR A 235 -2.95 1.90 -11.09
C TYR A 235 -2.22 3.11 -11.64
N VAL A 236 -1.71 3.02 -12.87
CA VAL A 236 -0.89 4.07 -13.49
C VAL A 236 -1.34 4.29 -14.93
N VAL A 237 -1.79 5.51 -15.21
CA VAL A 237 -2.27 5.90 -16.54
C VAL A 237 -1.41 7.05 -17.06
N PRO A 238 -0.66 6.89 -18.17
CA PRO A 238 0.07 8.00 -18.78
C PRO A 238 -0.89 9.12 -19.20
N LYS A 239 -0.62 10.35 -18.74
CA LYS A 239 -1.52 11.49 -18.98
C LYS A 239 -1.78 11.74 -20.46
N ASP A 240 -0.72 11.72 -21.26
CA ASP A 240 -0.80 11.94 -22.70
C ASP A 240 -1.63 10.87 -23.42
N ALA A 241 -1.48 9.59 -23.03
CA ALA A 241 -2.29 8.51 -23.59
C ALA A 241 -3.77 8.66 -23.21
N TRP A 242 -4.05 9.02 -21.95
CA TRP A 242 -5.40 9.25 -21.45
C TRP A 242 -6.12 10.37 -22.21
N GLU A 243 -5.45 11.50 -22.41
CA GLU A 243 -6.01 12.65 -23.13
C GLU A 243 -6.17 12.37 -24.63
N LYS A 244 -5.20 11.68 -25.26
CA LYS A 244 -5.31 11.24 -26.66
C LYS A 244 -6.46 10.27 -26.90
N ALA A 245 -6.86 9.51 -25.89
CA ALA A 245 -8.05 8.67 -25.94
C ALA A 245 -9.37 9.48 -25.82
N GLY A 246 -9.30 10.81 -25.71
CA GLY A 246 -10.47 11.70 -25.66
C GLY A 246 -11.02 11.93 -24.26
N ASN A 247 -10.33 11.48 -23.20
CA ASN A 247 -10.77 11.68 -21.84
C ASN A 247 -10.45 13.11 -21.37
N LEU A 248 -11.46 13.81 -20.85
CA LEU A 248 -11.36 15.22 -20.43
C LEU A 248 -11.18 15.40 -18.91
N THR A 249 -11.40 14.35 -18.13
CA THR A 249 -11.28 14.35 -16.67
C THR A 249 -10.32 13.25 -16.21
N PRO A 250 -9.70 13.37 -15.03
CA PRO A 250 -8.85 12.31 -14.50
C PRO A 250 -9.58 10.96 -14.41
N PRO A 251 -8.85 9.83 -14.53
CA PRO A 251 -9.43 8.51 -14.34
C PRO A 251 -10.01 8.34 -12.94
N LYS A 252 -11.02 7.47 -12.83
CA LYS A 252 -11.64 7.09 -11.55
C LYS A 252 -11.74 5.59 -11.45
N LEU A 253 -11.53 5.06 -10.26
CA LEU A 253 -11.79 3.66 -9.93
C LEU A 253 -12.48 3.60 -8.57
N ASN A 254 -13.56 2.83 -8.46
CA ASN A 254 -14.33 2.69 -7.22
C ASN A 254 -14.77 4.04 -6.61
N GLY A 255 -15.05 5.03 -7.46
CA GLY A 255 -15.43 6.38 -7.07
C GLY A 255 -14.27 7.28 -6.63
N VAL A 256 -13.03 6.78 -6.64
CA VAL A 256 -11.83 7.54 -6.25
C VAL A 256 -11.13 8.04 -7.50
N GLU A 257 -10.84 9.34 -7.52
CA GLU A 257 -10.10 10.00 -8.59
C GLU A 257 -8.60 9.76 -8.45
N PHE A 258 -7.93 9.56 -9.58
CA PHE A 258 -6.48 9.32 -9.59
C PHE A 258 -5.73 10.64 -9.36
N MET A 259 -4.66 10.58 -8.58
CA MET A 259 -3.77 11.72 -8.34
C MET A 259 -2.91 11.98 -9.58
N LEU A 260 -2.83 13.23 -10.02
CA LEU A 260 -1.91 13.63 -11.09
C LEU A 260 -0.50 13.89 -10.54
N THR A 261 0.49 13.22 -11.11
CA THR A 261 1.90 13.59 -11.01
C THR A 261 2.35 14.26 -12.30
N THR A 262 2.77 15.52 -12.23
CA THR A 262 3.23 16.30 -13.39
C THR A 262 4.65 15.91 -13.81
N SER A 263 5.12 16.46 -14.94
CA SER A 263 6.50 16.33 -15.41
C SER A 263 7.16 17.72 -15.46
N PRO A 264 8.44 17.87 -15.09
CA PRO A 264 9.33 16.82 -14.59
C PRO A 264 8.95 16.35 -13.17
N ASN A 265 9.28 15.10 -12.84
CA ASN A 265 9.10 14.54 -11.50
C ASN A 265 10.33 13.72 -11.09
N ARG A 266 10.39 13.38 -9.79
CA ARG A 266 11.51 12.62 -9.20
C ARG A 266 11.71 11.22 -9.80
N TYR A 267 10.68 10.67 -10.46
CA TYR A 267 10.74 9.36 -11.09
C TYR A 267 11.32 9.40 -12.51
N LYS A 268 11.54 10.61 -13.06
CA LYS A 268 12.07 10.85 -14.41
C LYS A 268 11.25 10.20 -15.52
N ILE A 269 9.92 10.16 -15.35
CA ILE A 269 8.97 9.70 -16.36
C ILE A 269 8.01 10.84 -16.75
N PRO A 270 7.34 10.77 -17.92
CA PRO A 270 6.30 11.72 -18.30
C PRO A 270 5.18 11.81 -17.25
N ALA A 271 4.33 12.84 -17.36
CA ALA A 271 3.21 13.02 -16.44
C ALA A 271 2.24 11.84 -16.48
N PHE A 272 1.70 11.46 -15.32
CA PHE A 272 0.83 10.30 -15.17
C PHE A 272 -0.20 10.52 -14.06
N TYR A 273 -1.32 9.83 -14.19
CA TYR A 273 -2.31 9.66 -13.14
C TYR A 273 -2.00 8.37 -12.39
N SER A 274 -2.11 8.38 -11.06
CA SER A 274 -1.87 7.21 -10.22
C SER A 274 -2.91 7.05 -9.12
N LEU A 275 -3.27 5.82 -8.81
CA LEU A 275 -4.09 5.47 -7.65
C LEU A 275 -3.47 4.28 -6.92
N HIS A 276 -3.02 4.51 -5.70
CA HIS A 276 -2.63 3.42 -4.79
C HIS A 276 -3.87 2.78 -4.19
N ALA A 277 -3.83 1.48 -3.93
CA ALA A 277 -4.85 0.76 -3.18
C ALA A 277 -4.18 -0.19 -2.18
N TRP A 278 -4.15 0.23 -0.92
CA TRP A 278 -3.59 -0.48 0.25
C TRP A 278 -4.48 -1.61 0.72
N ILE A 279 -4.74 -2.56 -0.17
CA ILE A 279 -5.69 -3.65 0.09
C ILE A 279 -5.04 -4.70 0.99
N TRP A 280 -3.77 -5.07 0.82
CA TRP A 280 -3.16 -6.17 1.60
C TRP A 280 -2.56 -5.72 2.93
N LYS A 281 -1.95 -4.53 2.98
CA LYS A 281 -1.46 -3.91 4.21
C LYS A 281 -2.26 -2.64 4.48
N SER A 282 -3.01 -2.64 5.58
CA SER A 282 -3.81 -1.48 6.02
C SER A 282 -2.98 -0.20 6.03
N ASN A 283 -3.56 0.90 5.58
CA ASN A 283 -2.98 2.24 5.68
C ASN A 283 -3.84 3.10 6.63
N PRO A 284 -3.30 3.55 7.78
CA PRO A 284 -4.05 4.37 8.73
C PRO A 284 -4.40 5.76 8.20
N ASP A 285 -3.70 6.26 7.19
CA ASP A 285 -3.98 7.56 6.58
C ASP A 285 -5.08 7.45 5.51
N GLY A 286 -5.29 6.25 4.96
CA GLY A 286 -6.37 5.96 4.01
C GLY A 286 -5.97 4.90 2.98
N ILE A 287 -6.93 4.10 2.53
CA ILE A 287 -6.67 2.99 1.60
C ILE A 287 -6.14 3.45 0.24
N ASN A 288 -6.37 4.71 -0.14
CA ASN A 288 -5.93 5.27 -1.41
C ASN A 288 -4.87 6.38 -1.30
N GLU A 289 -4.30 6.58 -0.11
CA GLU A 289 -3.18 7.52 0.05
C GLU A 289 -1.94 7.03 -0.71
N PRO A 290 -1.12 7.92 -1.29
CA PRO A 290 0.05 7.50 -2.06
C PRO A 290 1.10 6.79 -1.20
N PHE A 291 1.29 7.21 0.04
CA PHE A 291 2.26 6.61 0.98
C PHE A 291 1.56 5.93 2.14
N ASN A 292 2.19 4.89 2.71
CA ASN A 292 1.71 4.23 3.91
C ASN A 292 2.74 4.36 5.05
N PRO A 293 2.39 4.96 6.19
CA PRO A 293 3.30 5.09 7.33
C PRO A 293 3.65 3.76 8.00
N ARG A 294 2.95 2.66 7.65
CA ARG A 294 3.28 1.31 8.10
C ARG A 294 4.25 0.57 7.17
N VAL A 295 4.58 1.14 6.00
CA VAL A 295 5.51 0.57 5.03
C VAL A 295 6.85 1.26 5.14
N SER A 296 7.93 0.49 5.11
CA SER A 296 9.29 1.02 5.27
C SER A 296 10.27 0.50 4.22
N CYS A 297 11.24 1.35 3.85
CA CYS A 297 12.34 0.99 2.96
C CYS A 297 13.63 0.64 3.69
N VAL A 298 13.63 0.52 5.03
CA VAL A 298 14.86 0.27 5.81
C VAL A 298 15.59 -1.01 5.41
N TYR A 299 14.89 -2.01 4.89
CA TYR A 299 15.45 -3.28 4.45
C TYR A 299 15.66 -3.37 2.93
N ALA A 300 15.50 -2.28 2.18
CA ALA A 300 15.61 -2.29 0.72
C ALA A 300 16.96 -2.81 0.22
N GLY A 301 18.05 -2.54 0.96
CA GLY A 301 19.40 -3.04 0.63
C GLY A 301 19.60 -4.54 0.82
N LEU A 302 18.63 -5.26 1.40
CA LEU A 302 18.67 -6.72 1.56
C LEU A 302 18.02 -7.47 0.39
N ILE A 303 17.32 -6.76 -0.50
CA ILE A 303 16.66 -7.36 -1.67
C ILE A 303 17.70 -7.65 -2.76
N LYS A 304 17.81 -8.92 -3.14
CA LYS A 304 18.74 -9.41 -4.17
C LYS A 304 18.20 -9.22 -5.57
#